data_AF-A0AA39RV09-F1
#
_entry.id   AF-A0AA39RV09-F1
#
_cell.length_a   1.000
_cell.length_b   1.000
_cell.length_c   1.000
_cell.angle_alpha   90.00
_cell.angle_beta   90.00
_cell.angle_gamma   90.00
#
_symmetry.space_group_name_H-M   'P 1'
#
loop_
_entity.id
_entity.type
_entity.pdbx_description
1 polymer ?
#
loop_
_entity_poly.entity_id
_entity_poly.type
_entity_poly.pdbx_seq_one_letter_code
_entity_poly.pdbx_strand_id
1 'polypeptide(L)'
;MVGFECLHALRCKVNGKKKGFMSLKLDMSKAYNRVEWCFVEGMLRRLGFSEKWVALVMDCISSVSYSFILNGNICGRIIPSRGLRQGDPLSPYLFLLCAEGLSSLIFDSERRGLFSGFRCSRWGPKITHLFFADDSLLFTRASREECLNIRNLLELYSVASGQCINFSKSAVCFSKQVSQADRCVLATILGMTVVGCHSKYLGLPCVIGRNKRASFEDIKDRVWKKLQGWSSRFFSSGGKEVLIKAVVQAIPVYSMNLFRLPVSLIQELHRLCARFWWGGGSSKRKLHWCSWDRLCKPKVEGGLGFKDLASFNQAMLAKQFWRLLQFPDSWLLGCLRLVIIRIILFSLVESDALSVVDLISAKVTPSSDVGIIIHDILNLVSSWFVSFNFVPRLANRVAHSLAKLALDYEGRSVWIGDCPLVVESLVLGDCPGSV
;
A
#
# COMPACT_ATOMS: atom_id res chain seq x y z
N MET A 1 2.56 0.56 2.06
CA MET A 1 2.28 1.40 3.25
C MET A 1 3.57 1.77 4.00
N VAL A 2 4.32 0.81 4.55
CA VAL A 2 5.55 1.08 5.33
C VAL A 2 6.54 1.99 4.60
N GLY A 3 6.86 1.71 3.33
CA GLY A 3 7.79 2.54 2.55
C GLY A 3 7.34 4.00 2.40
N PHE A 4 6.05 4.24 2.15
CA PHE A 4 5.49 5.60 2.06
C PHE A 4 5.66 6.35 3.39
N GLU A 5 5.43 5.66 4.51
CA GLU A 5 5.55 6.29 5.83
C GLU A 5 6.98 6.48 6.27
N CYS A 6 7.90 5.60 5.88
CA CYS A 6 9.34 5.82 6.07
C CYS A 6 9.79 7.08 5.33
N LEU A 7 9.41 7.22 4.06
CA LEU A 7 9.74 8.38 3.23
C LEU A 7 9.08 9.66 3.75
N HIS A 8 7.83 9.58 4.23
CA HIS A 8 7.16 10.71 4.87
C HIS A 8 7.87 11.13 6.17
N ALA A 9 8.12 10.18 7.08
CA ALA A 9 8.78 10.42 8.35
C ALA A 9 10.21 10.97 8.17
N LEU A 10 10.95 10.49 7.18
CA LEU A 10 12.28 10.99 6.83
C LEU A 10 12.27 12.50 6.53
N ARG A 11 11.22 12.98 5.84
CA ARG A 11 11.06 14.40 5.49
C ARG A 11 10.50 15.25 6.64
N CYS A 12 9.66 14.65 7.47
CA CYS A 12 9.01 15.32 8.61
C CYS A 12 9.85 15.35 9.87
N LYS A 13 10.95 14.59 9.98
CA LYS A 13 11.91 14.81 11.05
C LYS A 13 12.44 16.24 10.93
N VAL A 14 12.09 17.08 11.90
CA VAL A 14 12.56 18.46 12.01
C VAL A 14 13.36 18.67 13.31
N ASN A 15 13.07 17.95 14.40
CA ASN A 15 13.72 18.18 15.69
C ASN A 15 14.24 16.89 16.35
N GLY A 16 15.51 16.91 16.79
CA GLY A 16 16.12 15.90 17.67
C GLY A 16 17.50 15.40 17.22
N LYS A 17 18.57 16.00 17.78
CA LYS A 17 20.02 15.67 17.63
C LYS A 17 20.62 15.83 16.22
N LYS A 18 21.90 16.24 16.18
CA LYS A 18 22.73 16.65 15.03
C LYS A 18 22.91 15.65 13.87
N LYS A 19 22.18 14.53 13.81
CA LYS A 19 22.43 13.45 12.83
C LYS A 19 21.27 13.37 11.83
N GLY A 20 21.53 13.77 10.58
CA GLY A 20 20.60 13.63 9.47
C GLY A 20 20.47 12.18 8.99
N PHE A 21 19.43 11.89 8.21
CA PHE A 21 19.17 10.56 7.64
C PHE A 21 19.02 10.65 6.13
N MET A 22 19.14 9.52 5.44
CA MET A 22 18.91 9.42 4.01
C MET A 22 18.17 8.15 3.63
N SER A 23 17.44 8.20 2.52
CA SER A 23 16.90 7.04 1.83
C SER A 23 17.53 6.90 0.45
N LEU A 24 17.86 5.68 0.07
CA LEU A 24 18.34 5.34 -1.26
C LEU A 24 17.26 4.53 -1.96
N LYS A 25 16.91 4.92 -3.19
CA LYS A 25 16.15 4.09 -4.12
C LYS A 25 17.14 3.50 -5.11
N LEU A 26 17.32 2.18 -5.03
CA LEU A 26 18.22 1.44 -5.91
C LEU A 26 17.45 0.91 -7.12
N ASP A 27 18.08 0.98 -8.28
CA ASP A 27 17.59 0.41 -9.54
C ASP A 27 18.54 -0.74 -9.95
N MET A 28 18.02 -1.96 -10.07
CA MET A 28 18.81 -3.13 -10.47
C MET A 28 18.90 -3.23 -11.99
N SER A 29 20.12 -3.23 -12.54
CA SER A 29 20.34 -3.24 -13.99
C SER A 29 20.10 -4.64 -14.57
N LYS A 30 19.02 -4.80 -15.35
CA LYS A 30 18.62 -6.09 -15.95
C LYS A 30 18.51 -7.19 -14.88
N ALA A 31 17.69 -6.92 -13.85
CA ALA A 31 17.65 -7.67 -12.59
C ALA A 31 17.59 -9.20 -12.74
N TYR A 32 16.82 -9.72 -13.69
CA TYR A 32 16.72 -11.16 -13.95
C TYR A 32 17.90 -11.69 -14.78
N ASN A 33 18.34 -10.98 -15.81
CA ASN A 33 19.31 -11.47 -16.80
C ASN A 33 20.74 -11.59 -16.29
N ARG A 34 21.05 -10.96 -15.16
CA ARG A 34 22.41 -10.87 -14.62
C ARG A 34 22.73 -11.82 -13.48
N VAL A 35 21.72 -12.52 -12.94
CA VAL A 35 21.91 -13.40 -11.79
C VAL A 35 22.82 -14.58 -12.17
N GLU A 36 23.94 -14.73 -11.49
CA GLU A 36 24.84 -15.87 -11.69
C GLU A 36 24.23 -17.14 -11.10
N TRP A 37 24.22 -18.24 -11.85
CA TRP A 37 23.57 -19.48 -11.41
C TRP A 37 24.26 -20.13 -10.22
N CYS A 38 25.60 -20.04 -10.14
CA CYS A 38 26.34 -20.53 -8.97
C CYS A 38 25.92 -19.82 -7.67
N PHE A 39 25.52 -18.54 -7.75
CA PHE A 39 24.99 -17.80 -6.62
C PHE A 39 23.60 -18.33 -6.21
N VAL A 40 22.72 -18.60 -7.18
CA VAL A 40 21.40 -19.21 -6.93
C VAL A 40 21.57 -20.55 -6.20
N GLU A 41 22.45 -21.39 -6.73
CA GLU A 41 22.76 -22.71 -6.17
C GLU A 41 23.28 -22.60 -4.73
N GLY A 42 24.25 -21.70 -4.50
CA GLY A 42 24.80 -21.43 -3.17
C GLY A 42 23.75 -20.93 -2.18
N MET A 43 22.85 -20.04 -2.62
CA MET A 43 21.75 -19.55 -1.79
C MET A 43 20.77 -20.66 -1.43
N LEU A 44 20.37 -21.51 -2.38
CA LEU A 44 19.49 -22.64 -2.12
C LEU A 44 20.09 -23.62 -1.11
N ARG A 45 21.37 -23.98 -1.28
CA ARG A 45 22.06 -24.83 -0.29
C ARG A 45 22.13 -24.18 1.07
N ARG A 46 22.47 -22.88 1.13
CA ARG A 46 22.58 -22.15 2.40
C ARG A 46 21.24 -22.03 3.13
N LEU A 47 20.13 -21.95 2.40
CA LEU A 47 18.78 -21.93 2.96
C LEU A 47 18.28 -23.33 3.36
N GLY A 48 19.07 -24.38 3.13
CA GLY A 48 18.77 -25.74 3.59
C GLY A 48 17.90 -26.56 2.65
N PHE A 49 17.80 -26.18 1.37
CA PHE A 49 17.09 -27.00 0.38
C PHE A 49 17.84 -28.32 0.12
N SER A 50 17.10 -29.41 -0.08
CA SER A 50 17.70 -30.72 -0.36
C SER A 50 18.49 -30.71 -1.67
N GLU A 51 19.63 -31.40 -1.74
CA GLU A 51 20.47 -31.45 -2.95
C GLU A 51 19.70 -31.95 -4.18
N LYS A 52 18.77 -32.89 -4.02
CA LYS A 52 17.91 -33.35 -5.12
C LYS A 52 17.07 -32.22 -5.70
N TRP A 53 16.50 -31.38 -4.82
CA TRP A 53 15.73 -30.22 -5.25
C TRP A 53 16.61 -29.16 -5.90
N VAL A 54 17.78 -28.89 -5.33
CA VAL A 54 18.77 -27.96 -5.90
C VAL A 54 19.13 -28.40 -7.32
N ALA A 55 19.47 -29.67 -7.53
CA ALA A 55 19.79 -30.21 -8.85
C ALA A 55 18.66 -29.98 -9.86
N LEU A 56 17.40 -30.27 -9.49
CA LEU A 56 16.25 -30.04 -10.37
C LEU A 56 16.07 -28.56 -10.75
N VAL A 57 16.25 -27.65 -9.79
CA VAL A 57 16.19 -26.21 -10.06
C VAL A 57 17.32 -25.79 -11.00
N MET A 58 18.54 -26.29 -10.76
CA MET A 58 19.69 -25.99 -11.59
C MET A 58 19.52 -26.51 -13.02
N ASP A 59 18.97 -27.71 -13.21
CA ASP A 59 18.64 -28.27 -14.52
C ASP A 59 17.61 -27.39 -15.25
N CYS A 60 16.57 -26.92 -14.55
CA CYS A 60 15.54 -26.03 -15.11
C CYS A 60 16.12 -24.70 -15.62
N ILE A 61 17.04 -24.08 -14.89
CA ILE A 61 17.58 -22.76 -15.27
C ILE A 61 18.77 -22.84 -16.22
N SER A 62 19.56 -23.92 -16.17
CA SER A 62 20.81 -24.04 -16.94
C SER A 62 20.67 -24.73 -18.29
N SER A 63 19.64 -25.55 -18.49
CA SER A 63 19.41 -26.27 -19.76
C SER A 63 18.70 -25.45 -20.84
N VAL A 64 18.30 -24.22 -20.52
CA VAL A 64 17.55 -23.35 -21.44
C VAL A 64 18.43 -22.94 -22.61
N SER A 65 17.85 -22.89 -23.82
CA SER A 65 18.49 -22.24 -24.99
C SER A 65 17.51 -21.30 -25.67
N TYR A 66 18.04 -20.24 -26.28
CA TYR A 66 17.27 -19.21 -26.96
C TYR A 66 17.57 -19.20 -28.46
N SER A 67 16.54 -18.99 -29.26
CA SER A 67 16.65 -18.70 -30.69
C SER A 67 15.79 -17.48 -31.00
N PHE A 68 16.13 -16.75 -32.06
CA PHE A 68 15.42 -15.54 -32.44
C PHE A 68 14.58 -15.79 -33.69
N ILE A 69 13.42 -15.16 -33.77
CA ILE A 69 12.64 -15.13 -35.01
C ILE A 69 12.99 -13.84 -35.73
N LEU A 70 13.68 -13.95 -36.87
CA LEU A 70 14.03 -12.85 -37.76
C LEU A 70 13.28 -13.04 -39.08
N ASN A 71 12.38 -12.11 -39.41
CA ASN A 71 11.54 -12.16 -40.61
C ASN A 71 10.78 -13.50 -40.78
N GLY A 72 10.29 -14.07 -39.67
CA GLY A 72 9.56 -15.35 -39.68
C GLY A 72 10.45 -16.59 -39.65
N ASN A 73 11.77 -16.45 -39.81
CA ASN A 73 12.71 -17.57 -39.74
C ASN A 73 13.37 -17.66 -38.37
N ILE A 74 13.49 -18.88 -37.85
CA ILE A 74 14.23 -19.15 -36.61
C ILE A 74 15.73 -19.09 -36.93
N CYS A 75 16.41 -18.12 -36.31
CA CYS A 75 17.81 -17.83 -36.53
C CYS A 75 18.59 -17.87 -35.22
N GLY A 76 19.80 -18.43 -35.30
CA GLY A 76 20.75 -18.47 -34.19
C GLY A 76 20.35 -19.42 -33.06
N ARG A 77 21.33 -19.73 -32.21
CA ARG A 77 21.16 -20.45 -30.95
C ARG A 77 22.08 -19.80 -29.93
N ILE A 78 21.50 -19.33 -28.84
CA ILE A 78 22.23 -18.80 -27.69
C ILE A 78 22.00 -19.72 -26.51
N ILE A 79 23.10 -20.20 -25.95
CA ILE A 79 23.10 -20.91 -24.68
C ILE A 79 23.46 -19.87 -23.61
N PRO A 80 22.54 -19.50 -22.73
CA PRO A 80 22.85 -18.60 -21.62
C PRO A 80 23.83 -19.27 -20.66
N SER A 81 24.67 -18.48 -20.00
CA SER A 81 25.52 -18.92 -18.89
C SER A 81 25.04 -18.40 -17.53
N ARG A 82 24.02 -17.53 -17.55
CA ARG A 82 23.47 -16.84 -16.39
C ARG A 82 22.08 -16.28 -16.68
N GLY A 83 21.44 -15.82 -15.61
CA GLY A 83 20.16 -15.12 -15.65
C GLY A 83 18.96 -16.04 -15.49
N LEU A 84 17.85 -15.45 -15.07
CA LEU A 84 16.57 -16.10 -14.86
C LEU A 84 15.61 -15.73 -15.99
N ARG A 85 14.85 -16.70 -16.50
CA ARG A 85 13.95 -16.50 -17.64
C ARG A 85 12.72 -15.68 -17.23
N GLN A 86 12.51 -14.54 -17.88
CA GLN A 86 11.27 -13.77 -17.70
C GLN A 86 10.09 -14.52 -18.31
N GLY A 87 8.98 -14.59 -17.55
CA GLY A 87 7.79 -15.36 -17.93
C GLY A 87 7.81 -16.83 -17.48
N ASP A 88 8.92 -17.31 -16.93
CA ASP A 88 8.97 -18.59 -16.22
C ASP A 88 8.32 -18.44 -14.82
N PRO A 89 7.36 -19.30 -14.45
CA PRO A 89 6.75 -19.30 -13.12
C PRO A 89 7.74 -19.42 -11.96
N LEU A 90 8.90 -20.07 -12.15
CA LEU A 90 9.88 -20.31 -11.09
C LEU A 90 10.80 -19.10 -10.85
N SER A 91 11.14 -18.37 -11.92
CA SER A 91 12.09 -17.24 -11.88
C SER A 91 11.79 -16.17 -10.83
N PRO A 92 10.54 -15.72 -10.61
CA PRO A 92 10.24 -14.74 -9.57
C PRO A 92 10.59 -15.22 -8.16
N TYR A 93 10.38 -16.51 -7.86
CA TYR A 93 10.71 -17.08 -6.55
C TYR A 93 12.22 -17.19 -6.36
N LEU A 94 12.94 -17.67 -7.37
CA LEU A 94 14.40 -17.74 -7.33
C LEU A 94 15.02 -16.35 -7.17
N PHE A 95 14.44 -15.34 -7.82
CA PHE A 95 14.87 -13.95 -7.66
C PHE A 95 14.71 -13.46 -6.21
N LEU A 96 13.60 -13.80 -5.54
CA LEU A 96 13.40 -13.46 -4.13
C LEU A 96 14.44 -14.15 -3.23
N LEU A 97 14.75 -15.42 -3.50
CA LEU A 97 15.79 -16.14 -2.76
C LEU A 97 17.18 -15.53 -2.97
N CYS A 98 17.46 -14.99 -4.16
CA CYS A 98 18.70 -14.24 -4.41
C CYS A 98 18.73 -12.92 -3.64
N ALA A 99 17.61 -12.17 -3.64
CA ALA A 99 17.49 -10.91 -2.92
C ALA A 99 17.64 -11.08 -1.40
N GLU A 100 17.31 -12.26 -0.86
CA GLU A 100 17.60 -12.61 0.54
C GLU A 100 19.10 -12.53 0.86
N GLY A 101 19.97 -12.83 -0.09
CA GLY A 101 21.43 -12.67 0.07
C GLY A 101 21.82 -11.22 0.34
N LEU A 102 21.23 -10.27 -0.40
CA LEU A 102 21.44 -8.84 -0.15
C LEU A 102 20.85 -8.40 1.20
N SER A 103 19.64 -8.88 1.52
CA SER A 103 18.98 -8.59 2.80
C SER A 103 19.84 -9.06 3.99
N SER A 104 20.33 -10.29 3.92
CA SER A 104 21.21 -10.91 4.90
C SER A 104 22.53 -10.14 5.06
N LEU A 105 23.15 -9.68 3.97
CA LEU A 105 24.35 -8.83 4.02
C LEU A 105 24.10 -7.49 4.72
N ILE A 106 22.95 -6.85 4.45
CA ILE A 106 22.57 -5.58 5.08
C ILE A 106 22.34 -5.78 6.58
N PHE A 107 21.61 -6.83 6.97
CA PHE A 107 21.38 -7.13 8.38
C PHE A 107 22.67 -7.48 9.11
N ASP A 108 23.57 -8.23 8.49
CA ASP A 108 24.85 -8.56 9.11
C ASP A 108 25.70 -7.31 9.36
N SER A 109 25.76 -6.42 8.38
CA SER A 109 26.47 -5.16 8.49
C SER A 109 25.81 -4.22 9.51
N GLU A 110 24.49 -4.24 9.65
CA GLU A 110 23.78 -3.55 10.73
C GLU A 110 24.15 -4.10 12.11
N ARG A 111 24.18 -5.44 12.29
CA ARG A 111 24.58 -6.09 13.55
C ARG A 111 26.00 -5.72 13.95
N ARG A 112 26.91 -5.58 12.98
CA ARG A 112 28.28 -5.12 13.17
C ARG A 112 28.40 -3.61 13.46
N GLY A 113 27.30 -2.87 13.43
CA GLY A 113 27.28 -1.43 13.67
C GLY A 113 27.68 -0.56 12.47
N LEU A 114 27.85 -1.15 11.28
CA LEU A 114 28.20 -0.43 10.05
C LEU A 114 27.02 0.36 9.47
N PHE A 115 25.79 -0.03 9.83
CA PHE A 115 24.55 0.66 9.46
C PHE A 115 23.70 0.99 10.67
N SER A 116 23.08 2.17 10.64
CA SER A 116 22.23 2.62 11.73
C SER A 116 20.74 2.36 11.51
N GLY A 117 20.32 2.11 10.26
CA GLY A 117 18.92 2.03 9.87
C GLY A 117 18.14 3.33 10.15
N PHE A 118 16.82 3.24 10.08
CA PHE A 118 15.89 4.34 10.30
C PHE A 118 14.69 3.90 11.13
N ARG A 119 14.27 4.75 12.09
CA ARG A 119 13.03 4.55 12.86
C ARG A 119 12.04 5.66 12.52
N CYS A 120 10.83 5.26 12.11
CA CYS A 120 9.72 6.17 11.83
C CYS A 120 9.18 6.81 13.11
N SER A 121 9.18 6.07 14.22
CA SER A 121 8.70 6.50 15.53
C SER A 121 9.70 6.12 16.62
N ARG A 122 9.64 6.77 17.80
CA ARG A 122 10.56 6.52 18.92
C ARG A 122 10.58 5.04 19.34
N TRP A 123 9.40 4.41 19.34
CA TRP A 123 9.17 3.03 19.75
C TRP A 123 8.99 2.07 18.58
N GLY A 124 9.11 2.55 17.34
CA GLY A 124 8.93 1.74 16.15
C GLY A 124 10.15 0.87 15.86
N PRO A 125 9.98 -0.20 15.08
CA PRO A 125 11.09 -1.03 14.66
C PRO A 125 12.07 -0.21 13.82
N LYS A 126 13.32 -0.64 13.84
CA LYS A 126 14.36 -0.06 13.01
C LYS A 126 14.32 -0.73 11.64
N ILE A 127 14.28 0.09 10.59
CA ILE A 127 14.16 -0.32 9.20
C ILE A 127 15.47 0.04 8.50
N THR A 128 16.14 -0.95 7.95
CA THR A 128 17.34 -0.76 7.11
C THR A 128 16.99 -0.78 5.64
N HIS A 129 16.06 -1.64 5.22
CA HIS A 129 15.68 -1.79 3.82
C HIS A 129 14.24 -2.28 3.66
N LEU A 130 13.68 -2.02 2.47
CA LEU A 130 12.38 -2.52 2.01
C LEU A 130 12.54 -2.93 0.54
N PHE A 131 12.43 -4.22 0.26
CA PHE A 131 12.52 -4.76 -1.09
C PHE A 131 11.14 -5.10 -1.63
N PHE A 132 10.93 -4.79 -2.90
CA PHE A 132 9.78 -5.24 -3.67
C PHE A 132 10.26 -5.59 -5.08
N ALA A 133 10.48 -6.87 -5.33
CA ALA A 133 11.14 -7.33 -6.55
C ALA A 133 12.45 -6.52 -6.79
N ASP A 134 12.55 -5.81 -7.91
CA ASP A 134 13.68 -4.96 -8.28
C ASP A 134 13.67 -3.57 -7.63
N ASP A 135 12.51 -3.07 -7.19
CA ASP A 135 12.36 -1.80 -6.48
C ASP A 135 12.88 -1.95 -5.03
N SER A 136 14.07 -1.40 -4.77
CA SER A 136 14.73 -1.51 -3.45
C SER A 136 14.88 -0.14 -2.78
N LEU A 137 14.38 -0.01 -1.55
CA LEU A 137 14.60 1.15 -0.69
C LEU A 137 15.54 0.80 0.45
N LEU A 138 16.58 1.60 0.67
CA LEU A 138 17.47 1.50 1.83
C LEU A 138 17.35 2.78 2.66
N PHE A 139 17.47 2.65 3.98
CA PHE A 139 17.40 3.75 4.93
C PHE A 139 18.55 3.69 5.91
N THR A 140 19.24 4.81 6.09
CA THR A 140 20.40 4.87 6.98
C THR A 140 20.66 6.29 7.45
N ARG A 141 21.67 6.48 8.30
CA ARG A 141 22.12 7.82 8.67
C ARG A 141 22.87 8.47 7.50
N ALA A 142 22.71 9.77 7.35
CA ALA A 142 23.51 10.55 6.42
C ALA A 142 24.90 10.80 7.05
N SER A 143 25.84 9.89 6.85
CA SER A 143 27.24 10.04 7.22
C SER A 143 28.16 9.50 6.13
N ARG A 144 29.38 10.03 6.05
CA ARG A 144 30.40 9.61 5.08
C ARG A 144 30.76 8.13 5.24
N GLU A 145 30.92 7.69 6.48
CA GLU A 145 31.24 6.30 6.82
C GLU A 145 30.14 5.33 6.37
N GLU A 146 28.87 5.61 6.68
CA GLU A 146 27.75 4.74 6.27
C GLU A 146 27.59 4.72 4.73
N CYS A 147 27.87 5.83 4.03
CA CYS A 147 27.85 5.85 2.56
C CYS A 147 28.94 4.95 1.95
N LEU A 148 30.15 4.97 2.51
CA LEU A 148 31.25 4.10 2.06
C LEU A 148 30.94 2.63 2.33
N ASN A 149 30.41 2.33 3.52
CA ASN A 149 29.99 0.97 3.88
C ASN A 149 28.90 0.45 2.95
N ILE A 150 27.92 1.29 2.59
CA ILE A 150 26.88 0.94 1.62
C ILE A 150 27.51 0.65 0.26
N ARG A 151 28.39 1.51 -0.25
CA ARG A 151 29.01 1.31 -1.55
C ARG A 151 29.78 -0.01 -1.62
N ASN A 152 30.58 -0.30 -0.60
CA ASN A 152 31.36 -1.53 -0.52
C ASN A 152 30.47 -2.78 -0.41
N LEU A 153 29.38 -2.71 0.36
CA LEU A 153 28.42 -3.80 0.47
C LEU A 153 27.74 -4.09 -0.87
N LEU A 154 27.29 -3.04 -1.55
CA LEU A 154 26.61 -3.16 -2.84
C LEU A 154 27.56 -3.70 -3.93
N GLU A 155 28.83 -3.31 -3.89
CA GLU A 155 29.88 -3.85 -4.76
C GLU A 155 30.14 -5.33 -4.46
N LEU A 156 30.30 -5.70 -3.20
CA LEU A 156 30.46 -7.10 -2.77
C LEU A 156 29.28 -7.96 -3.26
N TYR A 157 28.05 -7.49 -3.07
CA TYR A 157 26.86 -8.18 -3.54
C TYR A 157 26.84 -8.31 -5.07
N SER A 158 27.24 -7.26 -5.80
CA SER A 158 27.30 -7.29 -7.26
C SER A 158 28.33 -8.29 -7.77
N VAL A 159 29.47 -8.42 -7.12
CA VAL A 159 30.50 -9.40 -7.47
C VAL A 159 30.03 -10.82 -7.19
N ALA A 160 29.37 -11.04 -6.05
CA ALA A 160 28.91 -12.37 -5.65
C ALA A 160 27.71 -12.88 -6.45
N SER A 161 26.71 -12.02 -6.71
CA SER A 161 25.44 -12.40 -7.35
C SER A 161 25.38 -12.16 -8.85
N GLY A 162 26.30 -11.35 -9.39
CA GLY A 162 26.24 -10.77 -10.73
C GLY A 162 25.24 -9.62 -10.89
N GLN A 163 24.39 -9.36 -9.90
CA GLN A 163 23.42 -8.26 -9.97
C GLN A 163 24.10 -6.91 -9.80
N CYS A 164 24.11 -6.12 -10.88
CA CYS A 164 24.68 -4.77 -10.86
C CYS A 164 23.63 -3.71 -10.57
N ILE A 165 23.97 -2.76 -9.72
CA ILE A 165 23.15 -1.57 -9.46
C ILE A 165 23.40 -0.54 -10.54
N ASN A 166 22.31 0.05 -11.02
CA ASN A 166 22.35 1.16 -11.94
C ASN A 166 22.42 2.48 -11.17
N PHE A 167 23.63 2.95 -10.88
CA PHE A 167 23.84 4.18 -10.11
C PHE A 167 23.23 5.43 -10.76
N SER A 168 23.15 5.49 -12.10
CA SER A 168 22.56 6.64 -12.80
C SER A 168 21.03 6.69 -12.71
N LYS A 169 20.37 5.55 -12.56
CA LYS A 169 18.92 5.46 -12.29
C LYS A 169 18.58 5.41 -10.81
N SER A 170 19.56 5.09 -9.97
CA SER A 170 19.44 5.13 -8.52
C SER A 170 19.47 6.57 -8.03
N ALA A 171 18.78 6.81 -6.93
CA ALA A 171 18.61 8.16 -6.39
C ALA A 171 18.69 8.15 -4.87
N VAL A 172 19.22 9.24 -4.31
CA VAL A 172 19.30 9.46 -2.87
C VAL A 172 18.44 10.65 -2.46
N CYS A 173 17.67 10.49 -1.39
CA CYS A 173 16.89 11.55 -0.77
C CYS A 173 17.38 11.76 0.66
N PHE A 174 17.56 13.01 1.06
CA PHE A 174 18.05 13.37 2.38
C PHE A 174 16.95 13.98 3.26
N SER A 175 17.07 13.80 4.57
CA SER A 175 16.24 14.52 5.54
C SER A 175 16.60 16.02 5.55
N LYS A 176 15.69 16.85 6.10
CA LYS A 176 15.87 18.31 6.09
C LYS A 176 17.09 18.78 6.88
N GLN A 177 17.60 17.98 7.82
CA GLN A 177 18.76 18.29 8.66
C GLN A 177 20.09 18.27 7.90
N VAL A 178 20.18 17.55 6.78
CA VAL A 178 21.45 17.41 6.04
C VAL A 178 21.67 18.68 5.22
N SER A 179 22.81 19.35 5.44
CA SER A 179 23.18 20.58 4.73
C SER A 179 23.36 20.33 3.24
N GLN A 180 23.17 21.36 2.40
CA GLN A 180 23.34 21.20 0.96
C GLN A 180 24.77 20.77 0.57
N ALA A 181 25.79 21.28 1.29
CA ALA A 181 27.17 20.87 1.10
C ALA A 181 27.38 19.38 1.39
N ASP A 182 26.85 18.89 2.51
CA ASP A 182 26.94 17.47 2.87
C ASP A 182 26.19 16.59 1.87
N ARG A 183 25.03 17.03 1.37
CA ARG A 183 24.27 16.28 0.35
C ARG A 183 25.10 16.04 -0.91
N CYS A 184 25.81 17.06 -1.39
CA CYS A 184 26.68 16.93 -2.56
C CYS A 184 27.81 15.93 -2.29
N VAL A 185 28.50 16.04 -1.15
CA VAL A 185 29.60 15.14 -0.80
C VAL A 185 29.13 13.69 -0.69
N LEU A 186 28.04 13.44 0.04
CA LEU A 186 27.50 12.09 0.26
C LEU A 186 26.98 11.47 -1.06
N ALA A 187 26.35 12.28 -1.91
CA ALA A 187 25.88 11.82 -3.23
C ALA A 187 27.04 11.42 -4.15
N THR A 188 28.14 12.18 -4.15
CA THR A 188 29.35 11.83 -4.90
C THR A 188 29.95 10.52 -4.42
N ILE A 189 29.98 10.27 -3.11
CA ILE A 189 30.48 8.98 -2.56
C ILE A 189 29.62 7.81 -3.05
N LEU A 190 28.29 7.98 -3.06
CA LEU A 190 27.33 6.98 -3.48
C LEU A 190 27.24 6.82 -5.01
N GLY A 191 27.69 7.82 -5.77
CA GLY A 191 27.53 7.87 -7.23
C GLY A 191 26.07 8.05 -7.69
N MET A 192 25.20 8.60 -6.86
CA MET A 192 23.75 8.68 -7.12
C MET A 192 23.25 10.11 -7.29
N THR A 193 22.16 10.26 -8.02
CA THR A 193 21.49 11.56 -8.18
C THR A 193 20.77 11.98 -6.90
N VAL A 194 20.91 13.25 -6.50
CA VAL A 194 20.18 13.81 -5.35
C VAL A 194 18.78 14.21 -5.79
N VAL A 195 17.77 13.68 -5.11
CA VAL A 195 16.38 14.05 -5.33
C VAL A 195 15.78 14.65 -4.06
N GLY A 196 14.96 15.69 -4.20
CA GLY A 196 14.26 16.29 -3.06
C GLY A 196 13.22 15.36 -2.40
N CYS A 197 12.73 14.39 -3.17
CA CYS A 197 12.04 13.18 -2.73
C CYS A 197 11.98 12.19 -3.91
N HIS A 198 11.89 10.89 -3.62
CA HIS A 198 11.54 9.93 -4.66
C HIS A 198 10.14 10.26 -5.18
N SER A 199 9.99 10.52 -6.47
CA SER A 199 8.73 10.99 -7.07
C SER A 199 7.62 9.95 -6.97
N LYS A 200 7.95 8.70 -7.32
CA LYS A 200 7.05 7.55 -7.27
C LYS A 200 7.75 6.32 -6.67
N TYR A 201 7.00 5.59 -5.86
CA TYR A 201 7.37 4.27 -5.36
C TYR A 201 6.21 3.32 -5.61
N LEU A 202 6.47 2.17 -6.24
CA LEU A 202 5.45 1.19 -6.60
C LEU A 202 4.24 1.81 -7.35
N GLY A 203 4.50 2.76 -8.25
CA GLY A 203 3.46 3.42 -9.06
C GLY A 203 2.58 4.45 -8.35
N LEU A 204 2.88 4.81 -7.08
CA LEU A 204 2.15 5.82 -6.32
C LEU A 204 3.07 6.98 -5.90
N PRO A 205 2.51 8.20 -5.71
CA PRO A 205 3.29 9.34 -5.24
C PRO A 205 3.81 9.10 -3.82
N CYS A 206 5.11 9.32 -3.60
CA CYS A 206 5.68 9.28 -2.25
C CYS A 206 5.32 10.52 -1.42
N VAL A 207 4.95 11.60 -2.09
CA VAL A 207 4.62 12.89 -1.47
C VAL A 207 3.26 13.32 -1.97
N ILE A 208 2.35 13.47 -1.03
CA ILE A 208 1.11 14.20 -1.25
C ILE A 208 1.38 15.63 -0.77
N GLY A 209 1.67 16.51 -1.73
CA GLY A 209 1.87 17.93 -1.44
C GLY A 209 0.57 18.63 -1.03
N ARG A 210 0.62 19.96 -0.86
CA ARG A 210 -0.60 20.77 -0.64
C ARG A 210 -1.63 20.56 -1.76
N ASN A 211 -1.15 20.38 -3.00
CA ASN A 211 -1.99 20.03 -4.14
C ASN A 211 -2.20 18.50 -4.21
N LYS A 212 -3.15 18.00 -3.43
CA LYS A 212 -3.52 16.57 -3.40
C LYS A 212 -4.03 16.08 -4.76
N ARG A 213 -4.69 16.96 -5.55
CA ARG A 213 -5.23 16.62 -6.87
C ARG A 213 -4.14 16.25 -7.86
N ALA A 214 -3.12 17.10 -7.99
CA ALA A 214 -1.98 16.85 -8.89
C ALA A 214 -1.24 15.54 -8.57
N SER A 215 -1.25 15.11 -7.30
CA SER A 215 -0.61 13.86 -6.88
C SER A 215 -1.29 12.60 -7.43
N PHE A 216 -2.57 12.70 -7.82
CA PHE A 216 -3.38 11.57 -8.26
C PHE A 216 -3.94 11.74 -9.69
N GLU A 217 -3.46 12.74 -10.43
CA GLU A 217 -3.90 13.03 -11.80
C GLU A 217 -3.68 11.83 -12.74
N ASP A 218 -2.58 11.08 -12.52
CA ASP A 218 -2.27 9.85 -13.26
C ASP A 218 -3.41 8.81 -13.21
N ILE A 219 -4.16 8.75 -12.10
CA ILE A 219 -5.30 7.83 -11.97
C ILE A 219 -6.38 8.21 -12.99
N LYS A 220 -6.70 9.50 -13.05
CA LYS A 220 -7.67 10.05 -14.00
C LYS A 220 -7.23 9.79 -15.42
N ASP A 221 -5.95 10.03 -15.73
CA ASP A 221 -5.41 9.83 -17.08
C ASP A 221 -5.43 8.37 -17.52
N ARG A 222 -5.13 7.43 -16.61
CA ARG A 222 -5.28 5.99 -16.90
C ARG A 222 -6.72 5.59 -17.17
N VAL A 223 -7.66 6.09 -16.36
CA VAL A 223 -9.10 5.85 -16.57
C VAL A 223 -9.54 6.45 -17.91
N TRP A 224 -9.17 7.70 -18.19
CA TRP A 224 -9.49 8.39 -19.43
C TRP A 224 -8.95 7.66 -20.66
N LYS A 225 -7.67 7.25 -20.64
CA LYS A 225 -7.04 6.50 -21.75
C LYS A 225 -7.75 5.18 -22.03
N LYS A 226 -8.17 4.43 -20.98
CA LYS A 226 -8.94 3.19 -21.15
C LYS A 226 -10.31 3.47 -21.77
N LEU A 227 -11.03 4.47 -21.25
CA LEU A 227 -12.36 4.85 -21.75
C LEU A 227 -12.32 5.37 -23.18
N GLN A 228 -11.30 6.14 -23.57
CA GLN A 228 -11.13 6.60 -24.95
C GLN A 228 -10.74 5.49 -25.92
N GLY A 229 -9.93 4.52 -25.47
CA GLY A 229 -9.58 3.34 -26.27
C GLY A 229 -10.77 2.43 -26.57
N TRP A 230 -11.89 2.59 -25.85
CA TRP A 230 -13.10 1.83 -26.08
C TRP A 230 -14.13 2.65 -26.86
N SER A 231 -14.36 2.29 -28.12
CA SER A 231 -15.48 2.85 -28.86
C SER A 231 -16.79 2.37 -28.25
N SER A 232 -17.54 3.31 -27.65
CA SER A 232 -18.85 3.06 -27.03
C SER A 232 -19.93 2.57 -28.01
N ARG A 233 -19.62 2.47 -29.32
CA ARG A 233 -20.49 1.93 -30.37
C ARG A 233 -20.52 0.41 -30.42
N PHE A 234 -19.43 -0.26 -30.01
CA PHE A 234 -19.30 -1.71 -30.17
C PHE A 234 -19.70 -2.51 -28.94
N PHE A 235 -20.05 -1.83 -27.84
CA PHE A 235 -20.41 -2.47 -26.58
C PHE A 235 -21.90 -2.35 -26.31
N SER A 236 -22.53 -3.51 -26.04
CA SER A 236 -23.85 -3.57 -25.43
C SER A 236 -23.84 -2.92 -24.03
N SER A 237 -25.01 -2.59 -23.50
CA SER A 237 -25.12 -2.04 -22.14
C SER A 237 -24.51 -2.98 -21.09
N GLY A 238 -24.72 -4.30 -21.21
CA GLY A 238 -24.06 -5.28 -20.36
C GLY A 238 -22.53 -5.28 -20.49
N GLY A 239 -22.00 -5.15 -21.71
CA GLY A 239 -20.55 -5.03 -21.95
C GLY A 239 -19.96 -3.78 -21.28
N LYS A 240 -20.65 -2.64 -21.35
CA LYS A 240 -20.23 -1.41 -20.65
C LYS A 240 -20.24 -1.58 -19.13
N GLU A 241 -21.21 -2.30 -18.58
CA GLU A 241 -21.34 -2.53 -17.13
C GLU A 241 -20.10 -3.30 -16.64
N VAL A 242 -19.76 -4.38 -17.35
CA VAL A 242 -18.59 -5.22 -17.05
C VAL A 242 -17.30 -4.41 -17.15
N LEU A 243 -17.10 -3.64 -18.23
CA LEU A 243 -15.89 -2.83 -18.41
C LEU A 243 -15.71 -1.79 -17.29
N ILE A 244 -16.79 -1.13 -16.88
CA ILE A 244 -16.74 -0.16 -15.79
C ILE A 244 -16.34 -0.87 -14.49
N LYS A 245 -17.03 -1.96 -14.13
CA LYS A 245 -16.82 -2.64 -12.84
C LYS A 245 -15.46 -3.34 -12.76
N ALA A 246 -15.12 -4.12 -13.79
CA ALA A 246 -13.95 -4.99 -13.77
C ALA A 246 -12.65 -4.24 -14.05
N VAL A 247 -12.70 -3.17 -14.87
CA VAL A 247 -11.49 -2.46 -15.31
C VAL A 247 -11.44 -1.05 -14.73
N VAL A 248 -12.44 -0.21 -15.02
CA VAL A 248 -12.36 1.22 -14.67
C VAL A 248 -12.34 1.43 -13.16
N GLN A 249 -13.28 0.81 -12.44
CA GLN A 249 -13.37 0.90 -10.99
C GLN A 249 -12.25 0.15 -10.27
N ALA A 250 -11.50 -0.73 -10.96
CA ALA A 250 -10.34 -1.44 -10.42
C ALA A 250 -9.06 -0.57 -10.42
N ILE A 251 -8.91 0.33 -11.40
CA ILE A 251 -7.72 1.20 -11.54
C ILE A 251 -7.38 2.02 -10.26
N PRO A 252 -8.33 2.70 -9.60
CA PRO A 252 -8.01 3.50 -8.41
C PRO A 252 -7.85 2.67 -7.13
N VAL A 253 -8.25 1.39 -7.13
CA VAL A 253 -8.33 0.55 -5.91
C VAL A 253 -6.98 0.45 -5.19
N TYR A 254 -5.90 0.30 -5.94
CA TYR A 254 -4.57 0.22 -5.37
C TYR A 254 -4.17 1.51 -4.62
N SER A 255 -4.51 2.68 -5.16
CA SER A 255 -4.30 3.97 -4.49
C SER A 255 -5.25 4.17 -3.30
N MET A 256 -6.51 3.77 -3.44
CA MET A 256 -7.54 3.89 -2.38
C MET A 256 -7.22 3.05 -1.15
N ASN A 257 -6.49 1.94 -1.30
CA ASN A 257 -6.03 1.13 -0.16
C ASN A 257 -5.03 1.87 0.74
N LEU A 258 -4.36 2.91 0.25
CA LEU A 258 -3.30 3.61 0.97
C LEU A 258 -3.64 5.07 1.25
N PHE A 259 -4.47 5.68 0.40
CA PHE A 259 -4.76 7.11 0.47
C PHE A 259 -6.24 7.40 0.39
N ARG A 260 -6.67 8.43 1.11
CA ARG A 260 -7.98 9.06 0.90
C ARG A 260 -7.88 9.99 -0.30
N LEU A 261 -8.54 9.62 -1.40
CA LEU A 261 -8.56 10.41 -2.62
C LEU A 261 -9.38 11.68 -2.42
N PRO A 262 -9.02 12.79 -3.11
CA PRO A 262 -9.83 14.00 -3.11
C PRO A 262 -11.25 13.73 -3.65
N VAL A 263 -12.28 14.26 -2.98
CA VAL A 263 -13.68 14.12 -3.44
C VAL A 263 -13.86 14.64 -4.86
N SER A 264 -13.17 15.72 -5.22
CA SER A 264 -13.18 16.27 -6.58
C SER A 264 -12.67 15.29 -7.64
N LEU A 265 -11.62 14.52 -7.33
CA LEU A 265 -11.11 13.48 -8.22
C LEU A 265 -12.13 12.34 -8.36
N ILE A 266 -12.74 11.92 -7.26
CA ILE A 266 -13.78 10.87 -7.28
C ILE A 266 -14.97 11.30 -8.15
N GLN A 267 -15.45 12.52 -7.97
CA GLN A 267 -16.52 13.09 -8.79
C GLN A 267 -16.14 13.14 -10.28
N GLU A 268 -14.89 13.46 -10.60
CA GLU A 268 -14.39 13.42 -11.97
C GLU A 268 -14.39 12.00 -12.54
N LEU A 269 -13.92 11.01 -11.79
CA LEU A 269 -13.96 9.61 -12.19
C LEU A 269 -15.41 9.12 -12.42
N HIS A 270 -16.34 9.50 -11.54
CA HIS A 270 -17.77 9.21 -11.71
C HIS A 270 -18.34 9.86 -12.97
N ARG A 271 -18.00 11.12 -13.26
CA ARG A 271 -18.40 11.78 -14.51
C ARG A 271 -17.86 11.07 -15.73
N LEU A 272 -16.61 10.58 -15.70
CA LEU A 272 -16.03 9.80 -16.79
C LEU A 272 -16.77 8.48 -17.02
N CYS A 273 -17.07 7.76 -15.94
CA CYS A 273 -17.83 6.51 -16.02
C CYS A 273 -19.25 6.76 -16.54
N ALA A 274 -19.93 7.80 -16.05
CA ALA A 274 -21.27 8.18 -16.51
C ALA A 274 -21.28 8.55 -18.00
N ARG A 275 -20.30 9.32 -18.46
CA ARG A 275 -20.15 9.67 -19.88
C ARG A 275 -19.94 8.45 -20.76
N PHE A 276 -19.16 7.47 -20.30
CA PHE A 276 -18.94 6.22 -21.05
C PHE A 276 -20.20 5.35 -21.07
N TRP A 277 -20.88 5.22 -19.92
CA TRP A 277 -22.11 4.46 -19.76
C TRP A 277 -23.22 4.98 -20.68
N TRP A 278 -23.54 6.28 -20.57
CA TRP A 278 -24.59 6.93 -21.35
C TRP A 278 -24.17 7.28 -22.78
N GLY A 279 -22.87 7.37 -23.04
CA GLY A 279 -22.33 7.68 -24.36
C GLY A 279 -22.63 6.61 -25.42
N GLY A 280 -22.80 7.04 -26.66
CA GLY A 280 -22.80 6.19 -27.85
C GLY A 280 -22.08 6.92 -28.97
N GLY A 281 -21.41 6.24 -29.89
CA GLY A 281 -20.37 6.92 -30.68
C GLY A 281 -20.80 7.86 -31.81
N SER A 282 -22.06 8.31 -31.87
CA SER A 282 -22.36 9.53 -32.62
C SER A 282 -22.03 10.75 -31.76
N SER A 283 -21.39 11.76 -32.35
CA SER A 283 -20.84 12.97 -31.72
C SER A 283 -21.84 13.86 -30.93
N LYS A 284 -23.07 13.40 -30.66
CA LYS A 284 -24.08 14.13 -29.88
C LYS A 284 -24.05 13.70 -28.42
N ARG A 285 -24.05 14.70 -27.53
CA ARG A 285 -24.14 14.54 -26.08
C ARG A 285 -25.46 13.81 -25.74
N LYS A 286 -25.40 12.55 -25.32
CA LYS A 286 -26.59 11.80 -24.92
C LYS A 286 -27.09 12.24 -23.54
N LEU A 287 -28.41 12.28 -23.38
CA LEU A 287 -29.07 12.53 -22.10
C LEU A 287 -28.72 11.42 -21.09
N HIS A 288 -28.40 11.82 -19.86
CA HIS A 288 -28.22 10.88 -18.76
C HIS A 288 -29.59 10.60 -18.14
N TRP A 289 -30.16 9.42 -18.39
CA TRP A 289 -31.50 9.05 -17.93
C TRP A 289 -31.60 8.82 -16.42
N CYS A 290 -30.48 8.54 -15.78
CA CYS A 290 -30.40 8.27 -14.35
C CYS A 290 -29.11 8.87 -13.78
N SER A 291 -29.18 9.35 -12.53
CA SER A 291 -28.01 9.87 -11.82
C SER A 291 -27.00 8.76 -11.56
N TRP A 292 -25.71 9.11 -11.52
CA TRP A 292 -24.66 8.14 -11.25
C TRP A 292 -24.83 7.50 -9.86
N ASP A 293 -25.25 8.28 -8.87
CA ASP A 293 -25.48 7.80 -7.49
C ASP A 293 -26.55 6.70 -7.45
N ARG A 294 -27.62 6.84 -8.24
CA ARG A 294 -28.65 5.80 -8.33
C ARG A 294 -28.14 4.55 -9.07
N LEU A 295 -27.25 4.69 -10.05
CA LEU A 295 -26.60 3.54 -10.69
C LEU A 295 -25.63 2.82 -9.73
N CYS A 296 -25.10 3.51 -8.73
CA CYS A 296 -24.24 2.91 -7.71
C CYS A 296 -25.00 2.03 -6.71
N LYS A 297 -26.31 2.22 -6.55
CA LYS A 297 -27.12 1.39 -5.66
C LYS A 297 -27.08 -0.10 -6.04
N PRO A 298 -27.28 -1.02 -5.08
CA PRO A 298 -27.45 -2.45 -5.36
C PRO A 298 -28.55 -2.73 -6.39
N LYS A 299 -28.46 -3.86 -7.09
CA LYS A 299 -29.49 -4.27 -8.07
C LYS A 299 -30.86 -4.48 -7.42
N VAL A 300 -30.88 -4.95 -6.18
CA VAL A 300 -32.11 -5.11 -5.38
C VAL A 300 -32.82 -3.79 -5.10
N GLU A 301 -32.09 -2.67 -5.08
CA GLU A 301 -32.63 -1.31 -4.92
C GLU A 301 -32.88 -0.60 -6.27
N GLY A 302 -32.86 -1.35 -7.38
CA GLY A 302 -33.06 -0.81 -8.72
C GLY A 302 -31.85 -0.02 -9.29
N GLY A 303 -30.66 -0.18 -8.68
CA GLY A 303 -29.41 0.31 -9.24
C GLY A 303 -28.70 -0.72 -10.13
N LEU A 304 -27.48 -0.41 -10.54
CA LEU A 304 -26.64 -1.34 -11.33
C LEU A 304 -25.51 -1.95 -10.50
N GLY A 305 -25.34 -1.56 -9.24
CA GLY A 305 -24.26 -2.02 -8.37
C GLY A 305 -22.88 -1.51 -8.80
N PHE A 306 -22.79 -0.32 -9.39
CA PHE A 306 -21.49 0.35 -9.52
C PHE A 306 -20.98 0.77 -8.14
N LYS A 307 -19.67 0.70 -7.91
CA LYS A 307 -19.12 1.16 -6.63
C LYS A 307 -19.22 2.68 -6.51
N ASP A 308 -19.83 3.17 -5.43
CA ASP A 308 -19.53 4.51 -4.95
C ASP A 308 -18.07 4.53 -4.48
N LEU A 309 -17.25 5.29 -5.20
CA LEU A 309 -15.81 5.33 -4.99
C LEU A 309 -15.44 6.07 -3.70
N ALA A 310 -16.30 6.97 -3.20
CA ALA A 310 -16.07 7.65 -1.93
C ALA A 310 -16.25 6.70 -0.75
N SER A 311 -17.41 6.05 -0.66
CA SER A 311 -17.68 5.02 0.36
C SER A 311 -16.71 3.86 0.26
N PHE A 312 -16.40 3.39 -0.96
CA PHE A 312 -15.44 2.30 -1.16
C PHE A 312 -14.02 2.68 -0.72
N ASN A 313 -13.55 3.91 -0.98
CA ASN A 313 -12.24 4.36 -0.51
C ASN A 313 -12.19 4.41 1.03
N GLN A 314 -13.24 4.93 1.67
CA GLN A 314 -13.34 4.97 3.14
C GLN A 314 -13.32 3.56 3.73
N ALA A 315 -14.10 2.64 3.17
CA ALA A 315 -14.12 1.24 3.59
C ALA A 315 -12.75 0.55 3.45
N MET A 316 -12.01 0.84 2.37
CA MET A 316 -10.67 0.28 2.16
C MET A 316 -9.65 0.78 3.20
N LEU A 317 -9.72 2.06 3.57
CA LEU A 317 -8.88 2.61 4.64
C LEU A 317 -9.27 2.04 6.01
N ALA A 318 -10.57 1.95 6.30
CA ALA A 318 -11.09 1.32 7.50
C ALA A 318 -10.64 -0.14 7.62
N LYS A 319 -10.61 -0.88 6.51
CA LYS A 319 -10.07 -2.25 6.47
C LYS A 319 -8.59 -2.32 6.86
N GLN A 320 -7.76 -1.38 6.40
CA GLN A 320 -6.35 -1.34 6.82
C GLN A 320 -6.23 -1.03 8.32
N PHE A 321 -7.06 -0.12 8.81
CA PHE A 321 -7.09 0.22 10.23
C PHE A 321 -7.53 -0.97 11.09
N TRP A 322 -8.60 -1.66 10.70
CA TRP A 322 -9.08 -2.86 11.40
C TRP A 322 -8.01 -3.94 11.51
N ARG A 323 -7.23 -4.17 10.44
CA ARG A 323 -6.10 -5.11 10.48
C ARG A 323 -5.04 -4.71 11.51
N LEU A 324 -4.81 -3.42 11.69
CA LEU A 324 -3.86 -2.93 12.69
C LEU A 324 -4.35 -3.13 14.11
N LEU A 325 -5.67 -3.05 14.34
CA LEU A 325 -6.28 -3.33 15.63
C LEU A 325 -6.26 -4.82 15.99
N GLN A 326 -6.48 -5.69 15.00
CA GLN A 326 -6.47 -7.13 15.22
C GLN A 326 -5.07 -7.70 15.45
N PHE A 327 -4.03 -7.03 14.92
CA PHE A 327 -2.64 -7.46 15.05
C PHE A 327 -1.78 -6.35 15.68
N PRO A 328 -1.93 -6.09 17.00
CA PRO A 328 -1.23 -5.01 17.69
C PRO A 328 0.30 -5.21 17.72
N ASP A 329 0.75 -6.46 17.69
CA ASP A 329 2.18 -6.79 17.64
C ASP A 329 2.75 -6.78 16.21
N SER A 330 1.93 -6.45 15.21
CA SER A 330 2.42 -6.38 13.84
C SER A 330 3.50 -5.31 13.70
N TRP A 331 4.56 -5.66 12.96
CA TRP A 331 5.63 -4.73 12.58
C TRP A 331 5.09 -3.45 11.93
N LEU A 332 3.98 -3.60 11.20
CA LEU A 332 3.24 -2.54 10.56
C LEU A 332 2.69 -1.52 11.58
N LEU A 333 2.08 -1.96 12.69
CA LEU A 333 1.59 -1.06 13.73
C LEU A 333 2.75 -0.27 14.36
N GLY A 334 3.87 -0.93 14.68
CA GLY A 334 5.06 -0.27 15.23
C GLY A 334 5.58 0.88 14.36
N CYS A 335 5.57 0.69 13.03
CA CYS A 335 5.93 1.72 12.05
C CYS A 335 4.89 2.85 11.97
N LEU A 336 3.60 2.51 12.07
CA LEU A 336 2.48 3.39 11.77
C LEU A 336 1.87 4.09 13.00
N ARG A 337 2.32 3.80 14.22
CA ARG A 337 1.78 4.39 15.46
C ARG A 337 1.57 5.91 15.38
N LEU A 338 2.48 6.67 14.76
CA LEU A 338 2.35 8.13 14.62
C LEU A 338 1.37 8.58 13.53
N VAL A 339 1.16 7.77 12.50
CA VAL A 339 0.26 8.05 11.37
C VAL A 339 -1.17 7.72 11.76
N ILE A 340 -1.35 6.61 12.48
CA ILE A 340 -2.62 6.22 13.07
C ILE A 340 -3.07 7.30 14.06
N ILE A 341 -2.19 7.82 14.94
CA ILE A 341 -2.53 8.95 15.83
C ILE A 341 -2.94 10.21 15.03
N ARG A 342 -2.38 10.45 13.84
CA ARG A 342 -2.75 11.58 12.97
C ARG A 342 -4.04 11.37 12.16
N ILE A 343 -4.35 10.14 11.76
CA ILE A 343 -5.60 9.77 11.07
C ILE A 343 -6.76 9.62 12.09
N ILE A 344 -6.46 9.26 13.34
CA ILE A 344 -7.38 9.15 14.48
C ILE A 344 -7.85 10.51 15.02
N LEU A 345 -7.39 11.65 14.50
CA LEU A 345 -7.97 12.92 14.91
C LEU A 345 -9.44 12.99 14.42
N PHE A 346 -10.34 12.61 15.34
CA PHE A 346 -11.79 12.40 15.27
C PHE A 346 -12.26 11.02 14.80
N SER A 347 -12.15 10.03 15.70
CA SER A 347 -13.13 8.95 15.73
C SER A 347 -14.37 9.45 16.49
N LEU A 348 -15.50 9.57 15.81
CA LEU A 348 -16.78 9.85 16.45
C LEU A 348 -17.43 8.51 16.80
N VAL A 349 -17.67 8.27 18.10
CA VAL A 349 -18.41 7.10 18.58
C VAL A 349 -19.80 7.56 18.97
N GLU A 350 -20.80 7.05 18.26
CA GLU A 350 -22.20 7.36 18.49
C GLU A 350 -22.85 6.24 19.32
N SER A 351 -23.54 6.62 20.39
CA SER A 351 -24.22 5.69 21.30
C SER A 351 -25.65 6.15 21.58
N ASP A 352 -26.56 5.20 21.72
CA ASP A 352 -27.96 5.43 22.09
C ASP A 352 -28.20 5.39 23.61
N ALA A 353 -27.15 5.19 24.40
CA ALA A 353 -27.17 5.27 25.85
C ALA A 353 -26.68 6.64 26.33
N LEU A 354 -27.60 7.61 26.42
CA LEU A 354 -27.31 8.99 26.83
C LEU A 354 -26.53 9.05 28.16
N SER A 355 -26.95 8.28 29.16
CA SER A 355 -26.30 8.23 30.47
C SER A 355 -24.83 7.77 30.40
N VAL A 356 -24.51 6.83 29.50
CA VAL A 356 -23.13 6.36 29.31
C VAL A 356 -22.30 7.42 28.59
N VAL A 357 -22.85 8.06 27.56
CA VAL A 357 -22.18 9.16 26.84
C VAL A 357 -21.90 10.33 27.77
N ASP A 358 -22.84 10.72 28.61
CA ASP A 358 -22.70 11.81 29.57
C ASP A 358 -21.61 11.51 30.60
N LEU A 359 -21.57 10.29 31.14
CA LEU A 359 -20.57 9.87 32.12
C LEU A 359 -19.15 9.77 31.51
N ILE A 360 -19.03 9.27 30.26
CA ILE A 360 -17.75 9.24 29.53
C ILE A 360 -17.29 10.68 29.24
N SER A 361 -18.20 11.55 28.80
CA SER A 361 -17.91 12.95 28.47
C SER A 361 -17.50 13.76 29.71
N ALA A 362 -18.15 13.50 30.85
CA ALA A 362 -17.81 14.07 32.15
C ALA A 362 -16.56 13.43 32.79
N LYS A 363 -16.08 12.29 32.26
CA LYS A 363 -15.00 11.47 32.83
C LYS A 363 -15.28 11.03 34.27
N VAL A 364 -16.54 10.72 34.57
CA VAL A 364 -16.99 10.30 35.90
C VAL A 364 -17.27 8.80 35.90
N THR A 365 -16.65 8.08 36.82
CA THR A 365 -16.89 6.64 37.04
C THR A 365 -17.75 6.47 38.30
N PRO A 366 -19.07 6.19 38.16
CA PRO A 366 -19.92 5.90 39.31
C PRO A 366 -19.53 4.58 39.98
N SER A 367 -19.91 4.36 41.24
CA SER A 367 -19.61 3.12 41.98
C SER A 367 -20.50 1.92 41.59
N SER A 368 -21.24 2.01 40.49
CA SER A 368 -22.11 0.93 39.98
C SER A 368 -21.36 0.01 39.01
N ASP A 369 -21.96 -1.13 38.64
CA ASP A 369 -21.38 -2.07 37.67
C ASP A 369 -21.08 -1.42 36.31
N VAL A 370 -21.88 -0.41 35.93
CA VAL A 370 -21.65 0.40 34.72
C VAL A 370 -20.37 1.25 34.84
N GLY A 371 -19.99 1.63 36.06
CA GLY A 371 -18.76 2.37 36.33
C GLY A 371 -17.48 1.64 35.97
N ILE A 372 -17.46 0.30 36.10
CA ILE A 372 -16.34 -0.54 35.69
C ILE A 372 -16.19 -0.48 34.16
N ILE A 373 -17.30 -0.60 33.43
CA ILE A 373 -17.32 -0.51 31.97
C ILE A 373 -16.85 0.88 31.51
N ILE A 374 -17.32 1.95 32.18
CA ILE A 374 -16.91 3.32 31.85
C ILE A 374 -15.43 3.54 32.17
N HIS A 375 -14.92 2.99 33.27
CA HIS A 375 -13.50 3.04 33.60
C HIS A 375 -12.64 2.37 32.52
N ASP A 376 -13.04 1.19 32.06
CA ASP A 376 -12.36 0.49 30.97
C ASP A 376 -12.40 1.27 29.66
N ILE A 377 -13.56 1.86 29.32
CA ILE A 377 -13.69 2.72 28.14
C ILE A 377 -12.77 3.94 28.25
N LEU A 378 -12.74 4.62 29.40
CA LEU A 378 -11.88 5.78 29.62
C LEU A 378 -10.40 5.41 29.56
N ASN A 379 -10.01 4.24 30.08
CA ASN A 379 -8.65 3.72 29.97
C ASN A 379 -8.27 3.38 28.52
N LEU A 380 -9.15 2.71 27.78
CA LEU A 380 -8.96 2.40 26.35
C LEU A 380 -8.82 3.66 25.51
N VAL A 381 -9.66 4.66 25.78
CA VAL A 381 -9.70 5.94 25.04
C VAL A 381 -8.61 6.89 25.48
N SER A 382 -8.03 6.75 26.68
CA SER A 382 -6.97 7.64 27.19
C SER A 382 -5.76 7.79 26.25
N SER A 383 -5.52 6.79 25.41
CA SER A 383 -4.43 6.76 24.43
C SER A 383 -4.86 7.23 23.02
N TRP A 384 -6.11 7.69 22.85
CA TRP A 384 -6.77 7.93 21.55
C TRP A 384 -7.57 9.26 21.57
N PHE A 385 -7.73 9.92 20.41
CA PHE A 385 -8.60 11.10 20.27
C PHE A 385 -9.99 10.67 19.76
N VAL A 386 -10.89 10.34 20.68
CA VAL A 386 -12.26 9.88 20.40
C VAL A 386 -13.27 10.88 20.98
N SER A 387 -14.26 11.30 20.18
CA SER A 387 -15.42 12.05 20.65
C SER A 387 -16.63 11.14 20.75
N PHE A 388 -17.40 11.25 21.83
CA PHE A 388 -18.62 10.48 22.02
C PHE A 388 -19.82 11.40 21.79
N ASN A 389 -20.76 10.99 20.93
CA ASN A 389 -22.02 11.69 20.75
C ASN A 389 -23.19 10.77 21.09
N PHE A 390 -24.22 11.35 21.69
CA PHE A 390 -25.49 10.68 21.82
C PHE A 390 -26.25 10.74 20.50
N VAL A 391 -26.81 9.61 20.09
CA VAL A 391 -27.74 9.51 18.96
C VAL A 391 -29.00 8.78 19.43
N PRO A 392 -30.20 9.31 19.19
CA PRO A 392 -31.44 8.62 19.58
C PRO A 392 -31.48 7.19 19.05
N ARG A 393 -31.96 6.23 19.86
CA ARG A 393 -32.05 4.80 19.49
C ARG A 393 -32.72 4.54 18.14
N LEU A 394 -33.63 5.42 17.72
CA LEU A 394 -34.28 5.38 16.41
C LEU A 394 -33.31 5.51 15.23
N ALA A 395 -32.17 6.18 15.42
CA ALA A 395 -31.11 6.41 14.46
C ALA A 395 -29.87 5.51 14.69
N ASN A 396 -29.94 4.56 15.64
CA ASN A 396 -28.87 3.59 15.93
C ASN A 396 -29.41 2.13 15.98
N ARG A 397 -30.43 1.83 15.18
CA ARG A 397 -31.18 0.56 15.24
C ARG A 397 -30.31 -0.65 14.91
N VAL A 398 -29.34 -0.49 14.01
CA VAL A 398 -28.38 -1.54 13.65
C VAL A 398 -27.53 -1.92 14.85
N ALA A 399 -26.87 -0.95 15.50
CA ALA A 399 -26.02 -1.24 16.66
C ALA A 399 -26.84 -1.81 17.82
N HIS A 400 -28.05 -1.29 18.04
CA HIS A 400 -28.96 -1.81 19.05
C HIS A 400 -29.31 -3.30 18.82
N SER A 401 -29.63 -3.65 17.58
CA SER A 401 -30.02 -5.03 17.22
C SER A 401 -28.84 -5.99 17.27
N LEU A 402 -27.64 -5.53 16.89
CA LEU A 402 -26.40 -6.29 17.06
C LEU A 402 -26.08 -6.52 18.55
N ALA A 403 -26.26 -5.51 19.40
CA ALA A 403 -26.06 -5.64 20.83
C ALA A 403 -27.02 -6.64 21.47
N LYS A 404 -28.28 -6.69 21.01
CA LYS A 404 -29.25 -7.70 21.44
C LYS A 404 -28.85 -9.11 20.99
N LEU A 405 -28.39 -9.25 19.74
CA LEU A 405 -27.91 -10.53 19.19
C LEU A 405 -26.66 -11.04 19.91
N ALA A 406 -25.82 -10.13 20.43
CA ALA A 406 -24.62 -10.49 21.18
C ALA A 406 -24.93 -11.13 22.54
N LEU A 407 -26.13 -10.91 23.12
CA LEU A 407 -26.52 -11.55 24.38
C LEU A 407 -26.68 -13.06 24.24
N ASP A 408 -27.06 -13.53 23.06
CA ASP A 408 -27.31 -14.94 22.77
C ASP A 408 -26.08 -15.64 22.13
N TYR A 409 -24.94 -14.95 22.06
CA TYR A 409 -23.74 -15.43 21.35
C TYR A 409 -22.57 -15.68 22.32
N GLU A 410 -22.20 -16.95 22.52
CA GLU A 410 -21.01 -17.32 23.27
C GLU A 410 -19.77 -17.27 22.36
N GLY A 411 -19.28 -16.05 22.07
CA GLY A 411 -17.99 -15.88 21.37
C GLY A 411 -17.84 -14.57 20.62
N ARG A 412 -16.62 -14.31 20.14
CA ARG A 412 -16.31 -13.14 19.30
C ARG A 412 -16.60 -13.45 17.83
N SER A 413 -17.66 -12.87 17.28
CA SER A 413 -18.01 -12.95 15.87
C SER A 413 -17.75 -11.61 15.17
N VAL A 414 -17.31 -11.66 13.91
CA VAL A 414 -17.03 -10.47 13.08
C VAL A 414 -17.58 -10.72 11.69
N TRP A 415 -18.43 -9.81 11.22
CA TRP A 415 -19.05 -9.86 9.91
C TRP A 415 -18.39 -8.85 8.96
N ILE A 416 -17.97 -9.29 7.78
CA ILE A 416 -17.33 -8.46 6.77
C ILE A 416 -18.01 -8.74 5.42
N GLY A 417 -18.71 -7.76 4.88
CA GLY A 417 -19.45 -7.90 3.61
C GLY A 417 -20.93 -8.15 3.86
N ASP A 418 -21.26 -9.33 4.38
CA ASP A 418 -22.65 -9.72 4.68
C ASP A 418 -22.90 -9.60 6.19
N CYS A 419 -24.00 -8.98 6.59
CA CYS A 419 -24.39 -8.80 7.99
C CYS A 419 -25.40 -9.88 8.44
N PRO A 420 -25.57 -10.12 9.75
CA PRO A 420 -26.57 -11.08 10.23
C PRO A 420 -27.97 -10.75 9.67
N LEU A 421 -28.72 -11.78 9.28
CA LEU A 421 -30.09 -11.64 8.76
C LEU A 421 -30.98 -10.76 9.65
N VAL A 422 -30.76 -10.80 10.97
CA VAL A 422 -31.49 -10.04 11.98
C VAL A 422 -31.31 -8.52 11.83
N VAL A 423 -30.21 -8.07 11.24
CA VAL A 423 -29.91 -6.63 11.04
C VAL A 423 -29.86 -6.22 9.58
N GLU A 424 -30.02 -7.15 8.64
CA GLU A 424 -29.93 -6.91 7.20
C GLU A 424 -30.95 -5.86 6.74
N SER A 425 -32.20 -5.98 7.16
CA SER A 425 -33.26 -5.01 6.85
C SER A 425 -33.00 -3.61 7.41
N LEU A 426 -32.34 -3.52 8.58
CA LEU A 426 -32.00 -2.26 9.22
C LEU A 426 -30.79 -1.59 8.55
N VAL A 427 -29.78 -2.37 8.17
CA VAL A 427 -28.58 -1.89 7.45
C VAL A 427 -28.95 -1.38 6.06
N LEU A 428 -29.87 -2.05 5.37
CA LEU A 428 -30.43 -1.59 4.10
C LEU A 428 -31.24 -0.29 4.26
N GLY A 429 -31.92 -0.13 5.41
CA GLY A 429 -32.69 1.07 5.76
C GLY A 429 -31.84 2.31 6.07
N ASP A 430 -30.69 2.15 6.74
CA ASP A 430 -29.80 3.26 7.15
C ASP A 430 -28.89 3.80 6.02
N CYS A 431 -28.91 3.17 4.84
CA CYS A 431 -28.18 3.64 3.67
C CYS A 431 -28.87 4.87 3.06
N PRO A 432 -28.19 6.03 2.89
CA PRO A 432 -28.84 7.26 2.48
C PRO A 432 -29.46 7.14 1.08
N GLY A 433 -30.79 7.17 1.02
CA GLY A 433 -31.58 7.14 -0.21
C GLY A 433 -32.73 6.13 -0.24
N SER A 434 -33.10 5.54 0.90
CA SER A 434 -34.23 4.62 1.09
C SER A 434 -35.50 5.37 1.54
N VAL A 435 -35.97 6.32 0.72
CA VAL A 435 -37.40 6.67 0.60
C VAL A 435 -37.70 6.90 -0.87
#